data_AF-A0A644Z844-F1
#
_entry.id   AF-A0A644Z844-F1
#
_cell.length_a   1.000
_cell.length_b   1.000
_cell.length_c   1.000
_cell.angle_alpha   90.00
_cell.angle_beta   90.00
_cell.angle_gamma   90.00
#
_symmetry.space_group_name_H-M   'P 1'
#
loop_
_entity.id
_entity.type
_entity.pdbx_description
1 polymer ?
#
loop_
_entity_poly.entity_id
_entity_poly.type
_entity_poly.pdbx_seq_one_letter_code
_entity_poly.pdbx_strand_id
1 'polypeptide(L)'
;MIKRHHYLNSLRQLKDQNLIKVITGIRRSGKSTLLGAFKNELLSEGIAAENIIFLNFEERENLHLTDWIKLYDEIMSIVRPDQKYYIFCN
;
A
#
# COMPACT_ATOMS: atom_id res chain seq x y z
N MET A 1 11.29 17.25 2.00
CA MET A 1 9.92 16.77 2.31
C MET A 1 9.82 16.55 3.82
N ILE A 2 8.93 17.25 4.54
CA ILE A 2 8.77 17.06 5.99
C ILE A 2 8.20 15.66 6.22
N LYS A 3 9.02 14.76 6.79
CA LYS A 3 8.57 13.41 7.16
C LYS A 3 7.49 13.54 8.23
N ARG A 4 6.29 13.05 7.91
CA ARG A 4 5.15 12.99 8.83
C ARG A 4 5.34 11.89 9.86
N HIS A 5 6.30 12.09 10.77
CA HIS A 5 6.75 11.10 11.74
C HIS A 5 5.60 10.49 12.54
N HIS A 6 4.60 11.27 12.94
CA HIS A 6 3.45 10.76 13.68
C HIS A 6 2.68 9.67 12.92
N TYR A 7 2.26 9.96 11.67
CA TYR A 7 1.48 9.01 10.88
C TYR A 7 2.31 7.81 10.42
N LEU A 8 3.59 8.01 10.10
CA LEU A 8 4.51 6.90 9.81
C LEU A 8 4.67 6.00 11.04
N ASN A 9 4.79 6.57 12.25
CA ASN A 9 4.87 5.80 13.48
C ASN A 9 3.61 4.95 13.71
N SER A 10 2.41 5.47 13.43
CA SER A 10 1.19 4.66 13.49
C SER A 10 1.22 3.50 12.50
N LEU A 11 1.69 3.71 11.27
CA LEU A 11 1.83 2.64 10.28
C LEU A 11 2.87 1.59 10.72
N ARG A 12 3.98 2.01 11.34
CA ARG A 12 5.00 1.10 11.90
C ARG A 12 4.43 0.22 13.02
N GLN A 13 3.69 0.82 13.95
CA GLN A 13 3.10 0.08 15.08
C GLN A 13 2.07 -0.96 14.61
N LEU A 14 1.32 -0.62 13.56
CA LEU A 14 0.31 -1.50 12.97
C LEU A 14 0.89 -2.44 11.90
N LYS A 15 2.18 -2.32 11.58
CA LYS A 15 2.87 -3.19 10.62
C LYS A 15 2.70 -4.64 11.08
N ASP A 16 2.44 -5.52 10.12
CA ASP A 16 2.35 -6.98 10.34
C ASP A 16 1.17 -7.47 11.19
N GLN A 17 0.34 -6.57 11.72
CA GLN A 17 -0.93 -6.93 12.35
C GLN A 17 -1.96 -7.34 11.30
N ASN A 18 -2.76 -8.38 11.58
CA ASN A 18 -3.82 -8.88 10.70
C ASN A 18 -5.06 -7.96 10.70
N LEU A 19 -4.87 -6.71 10.27
CA LEU A 19 -5.85 -5.65 10.23
C LEU A 19 -5.72 -4.90 8.91
N ILE A 20 -6.85 -4.45 8.35
CA ILE A 20 -6.89 -3.52 7.22
C ILE A 20 -6.68 -2.10 7.76
N LYS A 21 -5.75 -1.34 7.17
CA LYS A 21 -5.44 0.04 7.58
C LYS A 21 -6.08 1.00 6.59
N VAL A 22 -7.05 1.77 7.05
CA VAL A 22 -7.74 2.78 6.22
C VAL A 22 -7.24 4.16 6.59
N ILE A 23 -6.61 4.86 5.64
CA ILE A 23 -6.13 6.25 5.82
C ILE A 23 -7.16 7.20 5.20
N THR A 24 -7.90 7.92 6.03
CA THR A 24 -8.88 8.91 5.57
C THR A 24 -8.31 10.33 5.60
N GLY A 25 -8.97 11.25 4.90
CA GLY A 25 -8.63 12.67 4.94
C GLY A 25 -8.96 13.39 3.64
N ILE A 26 -8.97 14.73 3.70
CA ILE A 26 -9.38 15.60 2.59
C ILE A 26 -8.50 15.40 1.35
N ARG A 27 -9.03 15.66 0.16
CA ARG A 27 -8.26 15.65 -1.10
C ARG A 27 -7.01 16.54 -0.98
N ARG A 28 -5.88 16.12 -1.57
CA ARG A 28 -4.56 16.79 -1.47
C ARG A 28 -3.98 16.87 -0.05
N SER A 29 -4.51 16.12 0.92
CA SER A 29 -3.89 16.02 2.24
C SER A 29 -2.58 15.23 2.27
N GLY A 30 -2.05 14.73 1.14
CA GLY A 30 -0.75 14.05 1.06
C GLY A 30 -0.76 12.58 1.52
N LYS A 31 -1.89 11.87 1.41
CA LYS A 31 -2.01 10.45 1.75
C LYS A 31 -1.12 9.56 0.86
N SER A 32 -1.16 9.77 -0.46
CA SER A 32 -0.33 9.05 -1.43
C SER A 32 1.16 9.26 -1.14
N THR A 33 1.55 10.47 -0.74
CA THR A 33 2.92 10.77 -0.29
C THR A 33 3.31 10.02 1.00
N LEU A 34 2.39 9.86 1.95
CA LEU A 34 2.60 9.07 3.16
C LEU A 34 2.79 7.59 2.83
N LEU A 35 1.92 7.03 1.96
CA LEU A 35 2.01 5.64 1.52
C LEU A 35 3.32 5.38 0.76
N GLY A 36 3.72 6.29 -0.15
CA GLY A 36 5.00 6.19 -0.85
C GLY A 36 6.22 6.26 0.08
N ALA A 37 6.17 7.12 1.10
CA ALA A 37 7.22 7.18 2.11
C ALA A 37 7.32 5.87 2.91
N PHE A 38 6.17 5.27 3.27
CA PHE A 38 6.15 3.98 3.98
C PHE A 38 6.61 2.82 3.10
N LYS A 39 6.24 2.80 1.80
CA LYS A 39 6.79 1.85 0.81
C LYS A 39 8.32 1.91 0.77
N ASN A 40 8.90 3.11 0.69
CA ASN A 40 10.36 3.27 0.66
C ASN A 40 11.02 2.78 1.95
N GLU A 41 10.34 2.92 3.08
CA GLU A 41 10.81 2.37 4.36
C GLU A 41 10.81 0.84 4.35
N LEU A 42 9.74 0.20 3.89
CA LEU A 42 9.68 -1.27 3.74
C LEU A 42 10.79 -1.82 2.83
N LEU A 43 11.07 -1.13 1.72
CA LEU A 43 12.19 -1.47 0.83
C LEU A 43 13.53 -1.36 1.57
N SER A 44 13.72 -0.31 2.38
CA SER A 44 14.95 -0.12 3.16
C SER A 44 15.13 -1.14 4.29
N GLU A 45 14.03 -1.74 4.76
CA GLU A 45 14.04 -2.85 5.73
C GLU A 45 14.33 -4.21 5.09
N GLY A 46 14.54 -4.26 3.76
CA GLY A 46 14.89 -5.48 3.04
C GLY A 46 13.69 -6.27 2.49
N ILE A 47 12.47 -5.71 2.53
CA ILE A 47 11.33 -6.31 1.84
C ILE A 47 11.57 -6.21 0.33
N ALA A 48 11.48 -7.35 -0.36
CA ALA A 48 11.65 -7.41 -1.80
C ALA A 48 10.59 -6.55 -2.52
N ALA A 49 10.98 -5.84 -3.58
CA ALA A 49 10.07 -4.98 -4.33
C ALA A 49 8.88 -5.75 -4.93
N GLU A 50 9.08 -7.01 -5.33
CA GLU A 50 8.03 -7.91 -5.81
C GLU A 50 6.96 -8.24 -4.74
N ASN A 51 7.32 -8.11 -3.46
CA ASN A 51 6.39 -8.31 -2.34
C ASN A 51 5.63 -7.03 -1.95
N ILE A 52 5.82 -5.93 -2.69
CA ILE A 52 5.12 -4.66 -2.45
C ILE A 52 4.27 -4.32 -3.67
N ILE A 53 2.96 -4.57 -3.55
CA ILE A 53 1.98 -4.27 -4.60
C ILE A 53 1.45 -2.85 -4.34
N PHE A 54 1.57 -1.98 -5.33
CA PHE A 54 1.08 -0.60 -5.25
C PHE A 54 0.15 -0.33 -6.42
N LEU A 55 -1.13 -0.15 -6.11
CA LEU A 55 -2.19 0.10 -7.09
C LEU A 55 -2.65 1.54 -6.94
N ASN A 56 -2.55 2.28 -8.03
CA ASN A 56 -3.02 3.66 -8.12
C ASN A 56 -4.25 3.70 -9.03
N PHE A 57 -5.44 3.83 -8.47
CA PHE A 57 -6.70 3.81 -9.22
C PHE A 57 -6.92 5.07 -10.07
N GLU A 58 -6.06 6.09 -9.94
CA GLU A 58 -6.03 7.24 -10.86
C GLU A 58 -5.29 6.92 -12.17
N GLU A 59 -4.49 5.84 -12.22
CA GLU A 59 -3.82 5.40 -13.45
C GLU A 59 -4.79 4.67 -14.37
N ARG A 60 -4.66 4.94 -15.68
CA ARG A 60 -5.58 4.42 -16.70
C ARG A 60 -5.59 2.90 -16.72
N GLU A 61 -4.43 2.30 -16.53
CA GLU A 61 -4.18 0.87 -16.49
C GLU A 61 -4.96 0.22 -15.34
N ASN A 62 -5.20 0.93 -14.24
CA ASN A 62 -5.84 0.39 -13.04
C ASN A 62 -7.34 0.71 -12.94
N LEU A 63 -7.92 1.49 -13.86
CA LEU A 63 -9.34 1.89 -13.80
C LEU A 63 -10.30 0.69 -13.74
N HIS A 64 -9.91 -0.42 -14.36
CA HIS A 64 -10.69 -1.66 -14.38
C HIS A 64 -10.65 -2.43 -13.05
N LEU A 65 -9.74 -2.09 -12.14
CA LEU A 65 -9.58 -2.69 -10.80
C LEU A 65 -10.46 -2.01 -9.74
N THR A 66 -11.41 -1.17 -10.16
CA THR A 66 -12.43 -0.58 -9.26
C THR A 66 -13.52 -1.58 -8.86
N ASP A 67 -13.63 -2.68 -9.61
CA ASP A 67 -14.44 -3.84 -9.24
C ASP A 67 -13.64 -4.74 -8.29
N TRP A 68 -14.23 -5.08 -7.14
CA TRP A 68 -13.54 -5.84 -6.10
C TRP A 68 -13.18 -7.26 -6.53
N ILE A 69 -13.98 -7.89 -7.40
CA ILE A 69 -13.71 -9.24 -7.91
C ILE A 69 -12.46 -9.19 -8.78
N LYS A 70 -12.41 -8.24 -9.73
CA LYS A 70 -11.24 -8.06 -10.60
C LYS A 70 -9.99 -7.71 -9.82
N LEU A 71 -10.11 -6.84 -8.82
CA LEU A 71 -9.01 -6.48 -7.94
C LEU A 71 -8.48 -7.71 -7.18
N TYR A 72 -9.39 -8.52 -6.64
CA TYR A 72 -9.03 -9.74 -5.93
C TYR A 72 -8.31 -10.73 -6.85
N ASP A 73 -8.86 -11.00 -8.03
CA ASP A 73 -8.28 -11.93 -9.00
C ASP A 73 -6.89 -11.47 -9.45
N GLU A 74 -6.72 -10.17 -9.72
CA GLU A 74 -5.43 -9.58 -10.10
C GLU A 74 -4.39 -9.76 -8.99
N ILE A 75 -4.74 -9.43 -7.73
CA ILE A 75 -3.84 -9.61 -6.59
C ILE A 75 -3.47 -11.09 -6.42
N MET A 76 -4.46 -11.99 -6.48
CA MET A 76 -4.26 -13.43 -6.33
C MET A 76 -3.42 -14.05 -7.45
N SER A 77 -3.38 -13.43 -8.63
CA SER A 77 -2.48 -13.85 -9.71
C SER A 77 -1.00 -13.54 -9.45
N ILE A 78 -0.72 -12.58 -8.56
CA ILE A 78 0.63 -12.09 -8.22
C ILE A 78 1.14 -12.75 -6.94
N VAL A 79 0.28 -12.93 -5.94
CA VAL A 79 0.72 -13.37 -4.60
C VAL A 79 0.98 -14.87 -4.51
N ARG A 80 2.01 -15.22 -3.74
CA ARG A 80 2.32 -16.60 -3.38
C ARG A 80 1.97 -16.89 -1.91
N PRO A 81 1.36 -18.05 -1.58
CA PRO A 81 0.88 -18.35 -0.22
C PRO A 81 1.97 -18.39 0.87
N ASP A 82 3.21 -18.68 0.48
CA ASP A 82 4.37 -18.80 1.36
C ASP A 82 5.11 -17.47 1.59
N GLN A 83 4.68 -16.40 0.92
CA GLN A 83 5.31 -15.09 0.96
C GLN A 83 4.40 -14.04 1.56
N LYS A 84 5.02 -13.04 2.19
CA LYS A 84 4.32 -11.90 2.79
C LYS A 84 4.31 -10.74 1.82
N TYR A 85 3.12 -10.20 1.57
CA TYR A 85 2.91 -9.06 0.68
C TYR A 85 2.38 -7.84 1.43
N TYR A 86 2.81 -6.66 1.00
CA TYR A 86 2.26 -5.38 1.41
C TYR A 86 1.50 -4.78 0.23
N ILE A 87 0.19 -4.65 0.38
CA ILE A 87 -0.70 -4.17 -0.69
C ILE A 87 -1.17 -2.76 -0.34
N PHE A 88 -0.89 -1.83 -1.24
CA PHE A 88 -1.29 -0.44 -1.14
C PHE A 88 -2.28 -0.12 -2.25
N CYS A 89 -3.45 0.39 -1.85
CA CYS A 89 -4.49 0.83 -2.77
C CYS A 89 -4.67 2.34 -2.60
N ASN A 90 -4.41 3.13 -3.64
CA ASN A 90 -4.47 4.60 -3.61
C ASN A 90 -5.38 5.16 -4.70
#